data_AF-A0A1G6NBK6-F1
#
_entry.id   AF-A0A1G6NBK6-F1
#
_cell.length_a   1.000
_cell.length_b   1.000
_cell.length_c   1.000
_cell.angle_alpha   90.00
_cell.angle_beta   90.00
_cell.angle_gamma   90.00
#
_symmetry.space_group_name_H-M   'P 1'
#
loop_
_entity.id
_entity.type
_entity.pdbx_description
1 polymer ?
#
loop_
_entity_poly.entity_id
_entity_poly.type
_entity_poly.pdbx_seq_one_letter_code
_entity_poly.pdbx_strand_id
1 'polypeptide(L)'
;MTDQQISAIINALRFANEISPLQKDILDTWNTLHKIPFNAESAHKQIISNNINHPDIFLTISMEPGIVQKSAEALTQNDMIFTLRCQLDGLVAKEMATHGNGNCILS
;
A
#
# COMPACT_ATOMS: atom_id res chain seq x y z
N MET A 1 4.08 8.58 -7.07
CA MET A 1 3.36 7.81 -8.11
C MET A 1 2.15 8.62 -8.55
N THR A 2 1.65 8.49 -9.78
CA THR A 2 0.34 9.09 -10.11
C THR A 2 -0.80 8.10 -9.84
N ASP A 3 -1.98 8.61 -9.51
CA ASP A 3 -3.19 7.79 -9.30
C ASP A 3 -3.52 6.91 -10.52
N GLN A 4 -3.21 7.41 -11.73
CA GLN A 4 -3.38 6.67 -12.97
C GLN A 4 -2.44 5.45 -13.04
N GLN A 5 -1.18 5.59 -12.64
CA GLN A 5 -0.22 4.49 -12.62
C GLN A 5 -0.63 3.40 -11.62
N ILE A 6 -1.02 3.82 -10.41
CA ILE A 6 -1.51 2.90 -9.37
C ILE A 6 -2.75 2.16 -9.89
N SER A 7 -3.71 2.88 -10.45
CA SER A 7 -4.95 2.28 -10.96
C SER A 7 -4.69 1.28 -12.10
N ALA A 8 -3.73 1.55 -12.97
CA ALA A 8 -3.34 0.63 -14.05
C ALA A 8 -2.79 -0.69 -13.48
N ILE A 9 -1.92 -0.61 -12.47
CA ILE A 9 -1.34 -1.77 -11.79
C ILE A 9 -2.43 -2.56 -11.06
N ILE A 10 -3.30 -1.88 -10.30
CA ILE A 10 -4.43 -2.54 -9.63
C ILE A 10 -5.32 -3.29 -10.61
N ASN A 11 -5.63 -2.69 -11.76
CA ASN A 11 -6.42 -3.35 -12.78
C ASN A 11 -5.70 -4.58 -13.35
N ALA A 12 -4.42 -4.48 -13.69
CA ALA A 12 -3.62 -5.62 -14.17
C ALA A 12 -3.60 -6.77 -13.14
N LEU A 13 -3.35 -6.46 -11.86
CA LEU A 13 -3.31 -7.45 -10.78
C LEU A 13 -4.66 -8.13 -10.57
N ARG A 14 -5.79 -7.42 -10.70
CA ARG A 14 -7.13 -8.03 -10.57
C ARG A 14 -7.43 -9.10 -11.62
N PHE A 15 -6.73 -9.09 -12.76
CA PHE A 15 -6.86 -10.09 -13.81
C PHE A 15 -5.70 -11.09 -13.86
N ALA A 16 -4.71 -10.96 -12.95
CA ALA A 16 -3.61 -11.90 -12.88
C ALA A 16 -4.08 -13.26 -12.34
N ASN A 17 -3.58 -14.34 -12.96
CA ASN A 17 -3.96 -15.71 -12.60
C ASN A 17 -3.32 -16.18 -11.27
N GLU A 18 -2.15 -15.63 -10.94
CA GLU A 18 -1.43 -15.88 -9.70
C GLU A 18 -1.04 -14.54 -9.09
N ILE A 19 -1.22 -14.42 -7.77
CA ILE A 19 -0.95 -13.20 -7.00
C ILE A 19 0.15 -13.50 -6.00
N SER A 20 1.28 -12.80 -6.11
CA SER A 20 2.36 -12.87 -5.14
C SER A 20 1.93 -12.27 -3.79
N PRO A 21 2.61 -12.58 -2.67
CA PRO A 21 2.34 -11.93 -1.40
C PRO A 21 2.39 -10.39 -1.47
N LEU A 22 3.36 -9.82 -2.21
CA LEU A 22 3.48 -8.37 -2.40
C LEU A 22 2.28 -7.80 -3.19
N GLN A 23 1.88 -8.47 -4.27
CA GLN A 23 0.72 -8.07 -5.07
C GLN A 23 -0.58 -8.16 -4.27
N LYS A 24 -0.69 -9.14 -3.37
CA LYS A 24 -1.81 -9.26 -2.44
C LYS A 24 -1.86 -8.06 -1.50
N ASP A 25 -0.73 -7.69 -0.90
CA ASP A 25 -0.64 -6.55 0.02
C ASP A 25 -0.99 -5.22 -0.68
N ILE A 26 -0.64 -5.07 -1.97
CA ILE A 26 -1.08 -3.95 -2.82
C ILE A 26 -2.61 -3.92 -2.96
N LEU A 27 -3.22 -5.05 -3.34
CA LEU A 27 -4.67 -5.15 -3.56
C LEU A 27 -5.46 -4.92 -2.27
N ASP A 28 -5.02 -5.52 -1.15
CA ASP A 28 -5.66 -5.38 0.16
C ASP A 28 -5.60 -3.92 0.64
N THR A 29 -4.45 -3.26 0.47
CA THR A 29 -4.26 -1.85 0.83
C THR A 29 -5.15 -0.94 -0.02
N TRP A 30 -5.21 -1.17 -1.34
CA TRP A 30 -6.10 -0.44 -2.24
C TRP A 30 -7.58 -0.59 -1.85
N ASN A 31 -8.02 -1.83 -1.60
CA ASN A 31 -9.40 -2.12 -1.24
C ASN A 31 -9.77 -1.48 0.10
N THR A 32 -8.85 -1.48 1.06
CA THR A 32 -9.05 -0.84 2.37
C THR A 32 -9.20 0.67 2.25
N LEU A 33 -8.38 1.33 1.42
CA LEU A 33 -8.47 2.76 1.13
C LEU A 33 -9.81 3.18 0.52
N HIS A 34 -10.35 2.34 -0.38
CA HIS A 34 -11.55 2.66 -1.17
C HIS A 34 -12.83 2.10 -0.55
N LYS A 35 -12.78 1.54 0.66
CA LYS A 35 -13.96 1.00 1.35
C LYS A 35 -14.87 2.15 1.80
N ILE A 36 -16.15 2.09 1.42
CA ILE A 36 -17.17 3.09 1.77
C ILE A 36 -18.35 2.37 2.46
N PRO A 37 -18.73 2.76 3.70
CA PRO A 37 -18.08 3.77 4.54
C PRO A 37 -16.67 3.33 4.97
N PHE A 38 -15.81 4.31 5.26
CA PHE A 38 -14.45 4.04 5.71
C PHE A 38 -14.48 3.20 7.00
N ASN A 39 -13.66 2.15 7.05
CA ASN A 39 -13.60 1.23 8.18
C ASN A 39 -12.26 1.37 8.90
N ALA A 40 -12.25 2.14 9.99
CA ALA A 40 -11.07 2.42 10.79
C ALA A 40 -10.38 1.16 11.33
N GLU A 41 -11.14 0.15 11.78
CA GLU A 41 -10.56 -1.09 12.30
C GLU A 41 -9.82 -1.88 11.21
N SER A 42 -10.42 -1.97 10.01
CA SER A 42 -9.80 -2.63 8.86
C SER A 42 -8.54 -1.87 8.41
N ALA A 43 -8.63 -0.53 8.36
CA ALA A 43 -7.49 0.34 8.05
C ALA A 43 -6.34 0.13 9.03
N HIS A 44 -6.64 0.10 10.33
CA HIS A 44 -5.65 -0.10 11.37
C HIS A 44 -4.93 -1.46 11.24
N LYS A 45 -5.69 -2.54 11.06
CA LYS A 45 -5.14 -3.89 10.84
C LYS A 45 -4.27 -3.94 9.58
N GLN A 46 -4.70 -3.31 8.49
CA GLN A 46 -3.93 -3.27 7.26
C GLN A 46 -2.61 -2.51 7.42
N ILE A 47 -2.62 -1.36 8.11
CA ILE A 47 -1.41 -0.58 8.40
C ILE A 47 -0.39 -1.43 9.16
N ILE A 48 -0.83 -2.14 10.21
CA ILE A 48 0.04 -3.03 11.00
C ILE A 48 0.58 -4.17 10.12
N SER A 49 -0.28 -4.83 9.34
CA SER A 49 0.12 -5.91 8.45
C SER A 49 1.20 -5.47 7.47
N ASN A 50 1.00 -4.31 6.82
CA ASN A 50 1.96 -3.74 5.89
C ASN A 50 3.30 -3.41 6.58
N ASN A 51 3.27 -2.87 7.79
CA ASN A 51 4.50 -2.55 8.55
C ASN A 51 5.29 -3.81 8.93
N ILE A 52 4.59 -4.91 9.24
CA ILE A 52 5.24 -6.20 9.56
C ILE A 52 5.83 -6.84 8.30
N ASN A 53 5.09 -6.84 7.19
CA ASN A 53 5.51 -7.49 5.94
C ASN A 53 6.58 -6.68 5.19
N HIS A 54 6.59 -5.36 5.36
CA HIS A 54 7.45 -4.44 4.63
C HIS A 54 8.08 -3.37 5.55
N PRO A 55 8.96 -3.79 6.48
CA PRO A 55 9.61 -2.86 7.40
C PRO A 55 10.49 -1.83 6.68
N ASP A 56 10.97 -2.14 5.47
CA ASP A 56 11.70 -1.22 4.59
C ASP A 56 10.83 -0.02 4.13
N ILE A 57 9.57 -0.29 3.79
CA ILE A 57 8.60 0.75 3.42
C ILE A 57 8.23 1.58 4.65
N PHE A 58 7.97 0.93 5.78
CA PHE A 58 7.67 1.63 7.04
C PHE A 58 8.81 2.56 7.48
N LEU A 59 10.05 2.10 7.38
CA LEU A 59 11.22 2.92 7.72
C LEU A 59 11.33 4.15 6.81
N THR A 60 11.12 3.97 5.51
CA THR A 60 11.14 5.06 4.53
C THR A 60 10.06 6.11 4.84
N ILE A 61 8.82 5.66 5.08
CA ILE A 61 7.70 6.56 5.44
C ILE A 61 7.97 7.28 6.77
N SER A 62 8.57 6.59 7.74
CA SER A 62 8.87 7.17 9.06
C SER A 62 9.91 8.29 9.03
N MET A 63 10.68 8.39 7.95
CA MET A 63 11.67 9.45 7.74
C MET A 63 11.09 10.66 7.01
N GLU A 64 9.84 10.59 6.51
CA GLU A 64 9.21 11.70 5.78
C GLU A 64 8.84 12.87 6.73
N PRO A 65 9.22 14.12 6.39
CA PRO A 65 8.86 15.29 7.18
C PRO A 65 7.34 15.46 7.29
N GLY A 66 6.82 15.59 8.52
CA GLY A 66 5.39 15.76 8.78
C GLY A 66 4.65 14.48 9.16
N ILE A 67 5.31 13.32 9.10
CA ILE A 67 4.76 12.07 9.63
C ILE A 67 4.92 12.05 11.14
N VAL A 68 3.83 12.36 11.85
CA VAL A 68 3.77 12.10 13.28
C VAL A 68 3.63 10.59 13.46
N GLN A 69 4.66 9.94 14.01
CA GLN A 69 4.56 8.57 14.50
C GLN A 69 3.63 8.54 15.73
N LYS A 70 2.32 8.56 15.46
CA LYS A 70 1.28 8.43 16.47
C LYS A 70 1.17 6.96 16.86
N SER A 71 0.88 6.71 18.13
CA SER A 71 0.45 5.38 18.56
C SER A 71 -0.82 4.99 17.80
N ALA A 72 -1.02 3.68 17.67
CA ALA A 72 -2.20 3.08 17.05
C ALA A 72 -3.53 3.73 17.46
N GLU A 73 -3.65 4.09 18.73
CA GLU A 73 -4.83 4.66 19.38
C GLU A 73 -5.07 6.14 19.05
N ALA A 74 -4.05 6.84 18.52
CA ALA A 74 -4.09 8.27 18.24
C ALA A 74 -4.24 8.60 16.74
N LEU A 75 -4.35 7.58 15.87
CA LEU A 75 -4.55 7.79 14.44
C LEU A 75 -6.00 8.22 14.15
N THR A 76 -6.16 9.44 13.65
CA THR A 76 -7.44 9.88 13.08
C THR A 76 -7.71 9.17 11.74
N GLN A 77 -8.95 9.22 11.25
CA GLN A 77 -9.27 8.71 9.91
C GLN A 77 -8.37 9.31 8.82
N ASN A 78 -8.09 10.62 8.88
CA ASN A 78 -7.21 11.26 7.92
C ASN A 78 -5.77 10.76 8.02
N ASP A 79 -5.26 10.53 9.24
CA ASP A 79 -3.94 9.94 9.45
C ASP A 79 -3.88 8.52 8.86
N MET A 80 -4.93 7.72 9.02
CA MET A 80 -5.01 6.35 8.47
C MET A 80 -5.05 6.34 6.95
N ILE A 81 -5.88 7.19 6.34
CA ILE A 81 -5.97 7.32 4.87
C ILE A 81 -4.61 7.76 4.31
N PHE A 82 -3.99 8.77 4.92
CA PHE A 82 -2.68 9.24 4.52
C PHE A 82 -1.62 8.13 4.63
N THR A 83 -1.59 7.41 5.75
CA THR A 83 -0.63 6.34 5.99
C THR A 83 -0.79 5.21 4.98
N LEU A 84 -2.02 4.74 4.75
CA LEU A 84 -2.30 3.71 3.75
C LEU A 84 -1.92 4.15 2.34
N ARG A 85 -2.08 5.44 2.01
CA ARG A 85 -1.67 5.99 0.71
C ARG A 85 -0.15 5.94 0.53
N CYS A 86 0.61 6.35 1.54
CA CYS A 86 2.08 6.26 1.50
C CYS A 86 2.55 4.80 1.42
N GLN A 87 1.93 3.89 2.18
CA GLN A 87 2.24 2.46 2.10
C GLN A 87 1.95 1.91 0.71
N LEU A 88 0.79 2.23 0.14
CA LEU A 88 0.43 1.80 -1.22
C LEU A 88 1.44 2.28 -2.27
N ASP A 89 1.86 3.54 -2.20
CA ASP A 89 2.90 4.09 -3.09
C ASP A 89 4.21 3.30 -2.98
N GLY A 90 4.65 3.01 -1.75
CA GLY A 90 5.85 2.22 -1.49
C GLY A 90 5.73 0.77 -1.99
N LEU A 91 4.59 0.13 -1.79
CA LEU A 91 4.33 -1.25 -2.23
C LEU A 91 4.39 -1.35 -3.75
N VAL A 92 3.72 -0.43 -4.44
CA VAL A 92 3.70 -0.38 -5.90
C VAL A 92 5.09 -0.05 -6.46
N ALA A 93 5.84 0.85 -5.82
CA ALA A 93 7.22 1.13 -6.21
C ALA A 93 8.12 -0.12 -6.07
N LYS A 94 7.95 -0.88 -4.99
CA LYS A 94 8.68 -2.13 -4.73
C LYS A 94 8.35 -3.21 -5.75
N GLU A 95 7.07 -3.36 -6.11
CA GLU A 95 6.62 -4.27 -7.16
C GLU A 95 7.26 -3.92 -8.51
N MET A 96 7.22 -2.64 -8.90
CA MET A 96 7.84 -2.19 -10.14
C MET A 96 9.37 -2.38 -10.15
N ALA A 97 10.04 -2.16 -9.01
CA ALA A 97 11.48 -2.40 -8.89
C ALA A 97 11.85 -3.89 -9.01
N THR A 98 10.99 -4.78 -8.49
CA THR A 98 11.18 -6.25 -8.57
C THR A 98 11.05 -6.76 -10.01
N HIS A 99 10.18 -6.15 -10.81
CA HIS A 99 9.95 -6.52 -12.22
C HIS A 99 10.73 -5.68 -13.24
N GLY A 100 11.36 -4.58 -12.81
CA GLY A 100 12.17 -3.69 -13.66
C GLY A 100 13.52 -4.28 -14.11
N ASN A 101 13.97 -5.39 -13.51
CA ASN A 101 15.19 -6.10 -13.90
C ASN A 101 14.95 -7.36 -14.74
N GLY A 102 13.71 -7.64 -15.12
CA GLY A 102 13.39 -8.79 -15.98
C GLY A 102 11.90 -8.96 -16.15
N ASN A 103 11.41 -8.59 -17.32
CA ASN A 103 10.05 -8.87 -17.82
C ASN A 103 8.93 -8.08 -17.14
N CYS A 104 8.56 -6.95 -17.75
CA CYS A 104 7.26 -6.32 -17.55
C CYS A 104 6.16 -7.38 -17.64
N ILE A 105 5.30 -7.42 -16.63
CA ILE A 105 4.03 -8.15 -16.64
C ILE A 105 3.09 -7.47 -17.66
N LEU A 106 3.41 -7.62 -18.95
CA LEU A 106 2.62 -7.26 -20.13
C LEU A 106 3.08 -8.12 -21.34
N SER A 107 3.20 -9.44 -21.14
CA SER A 107 3.34 -10.40 -22.25
C SER A 107 2.32 -11.50 -22.10
#